data_AF-A0A0F7ZIN8-F1
#
_entry.id   AF-A0A0F7ZIN8-F1
#
_cell.length_a   1.000
_cell.length_b   1.000
_cell.length_c   1.000
_cell.angle_alpha   90.00
_cell.angle_beta   90.00
_cell.angle_gamma   90.00
#
_symmetry.space_group_name_H-M   'P 1'
#
loop_
_entity.id
_entity.type
_entity.pdbx_description
1 polymer ?
#
loop_
_entity_poly.entity_id
_entity_poly.type
_entity_poly.pdbx_seq_one_letter_code
_entity_poly.pdbx_strand_id
1 'polypeptide(L)' 'MAPTHLIVVCCHGIWLGGPSRGADEAEWLIAPFQRGETPTFIEHARAGVACLARARESSVLVFSGPCRRRGFHLRTM' A
#
# COMPACT_ATOMS: atom_id res chain seq x y z
N MET A 1 22.33 5.89 14.81
CA MET A 1 22.67 4.60 14.17
C MET A 1 21.84 4.46 12.90
N ALA A 2 22.38 3.80 11.86
CA ALA A 2 21.59 3.53 10.65
C ALA A 2 20.55 2.42 10.93
N PRO A 3 19.39 2.43 10.25
CA PRO A 3 18.43 1.33 10.33
C PRO A 3 19.07 0.00 9.89
N THR A 4 18.76 -1.08 10.60
CA THR A 4 19.26 -2.43 10.32
C THR A 4 18.18 -3.36 9.78
N HIS A 5 16.90 -2.98 9.88
CA HIS A 5 15.77 -3.76 9.41
C HIS A 5 15.01 -3.01 8.31
N LEU A 6 14.70 -3.72 7.23
CA LEU A 6 13.86 -3.23 6.15
C LEU A 6 12.54 -4.01 6.16
N ILE A 7 11.43 -3.29 6.27
CA ILE A 7 10.07 -3.83 6.19
C ILE A 7 9.50 -3.36 4.85
N VAL A 8 9.13 -4.29 3.98
CA VAL A 8 8.57 -3.98 2.66
C VAL A 8 7.13 -4.46 2.59
N VAL A 9 6.21 -3.54 2.31
CA VAL A 9 4.82 -3.86 1.99
C VAL A 9 4.66 -3.74 0.48
N CYS A 10 4.54 -4.89 -0.19
CA CYS A 10 4.32 -4.96 -1.63
C CYS A 10 2.82 -4.84 -1.95
N CYS A 11 2.42 -3.80 -2.68
CA CYS A 11 1.04 -3.68 -3.16
C CYS A 11 0.95 -2.81 -4.42
N HIS A 12 0.10 -3.20 -5.36
CA HIS A 12 -0.18 -2.43 -6.57
C HIS A 12 -1.46 -1.59 -6.47
N GLY A 13 -2.28 -1.80 -5.43
CA GLY A 13 -3.48 -1.03 -5.18
C GLY A 13 -3.15 0.32 -4.55
N ILE A 14 -3.69 1.40 -5.12
CA ILE A 14 -3.51 2.75 -4.61
C ILE A 14 -4.83 3.23 -4.02
N TRP A 15 -4.87 3.47 -2.71
CA TRP A 15 -5.98 4.16 -2.09
C TRP A 15 -5.96 5.65 -2.51
N LEU A 16 -7.07 6.13 -3.06
CA LEU A 16 -7.26 7.50 -3.54
C LEU A 16 -7.72 8.45 -2.42
N GLY A 17 -8.13 7.90 -1.27
CA GLY A 17 -8.80 8.64 -0.20
C GLY A 17 -10.32 8.59 -0.35
N GLY A 18 -11.03 8.78 0.75
CA GLY A 18 -12.49 8.84 0.77
C GLY A 18 -13.10 8.60 2.15
N PRO A 19 -14.43 8.78 2.27
CA PRO A 19 -15.14 8.74 3.55
C PRO A 19 -15.18 7.34 4.18
N SER A 20 -15.08 6.27 3.40
CA SER A 20 -15.10 4.90 3.91
C SER A 20 -13.74 4.43 4.42
N ARG A 21 -12.70 5.27 4.33
CA ARG A 21 -11.33 4.98 4.79
C ARG A 21 -10.76 3.71 4.15
N GLY A 22 -11.06 3.50 2.86
CA GLY A 22 -10.63 2.36 2.09
C GLY A 22 -11.54 1.13 2.16
N ALA A 23 -12.66 1.17 2.87
CA ALA A 23 -13.61 0.05 2.87
C ALA A 23 -14.39 -0.08 1.55
N ASP A 24 -14.66 1.03 0.87
CA ASP A 24 -15.26 1.07 -0.46
C ASP A 24 -14.19 0.90 -1.54
N GLU A 25 -14.32 -0.14 -2.37
CA GLU A 25 -13.40 -0.42 -3.47
C GLU A 25 -13.36 0.71 -4.51
N ALA A 26 -14.40 1.53 -4.62
CA ALA A 26 -14.41 2.71 -5.49
C ALA A 26 -13.38 3.77 -5.08
N GLU A 27 -12.89 3.73 -3.83
CA GLU A 27 -11.80 4.59 -3.35
C GLU A 27 -10.41 4.07 -3.78
N TRP A 28 -10.34 2.94 -4.47
CA TRP A 28 -9.07 2.31 -4.84
C TRP A 28 -8.87 2.33 -6.35
N LEU A 29 -7.64 2.61 -6.74
CA LEU A 29 -7.16 2.36 -8.09
C LEU A 29 -6.43 1.03 -8.10
N ILE A 30 -7.07 0.02 -8.68
CA ILE A 30 -6.63 -1.38 -8.71
C ILE A 30 -6.82 -1.96 -10.12
N ALA A 31 -6.01 -2.95 -10.49
CA ALA A 31 -6.21 -3.68 -11.74
C ALA A 31 -7.45 -4.61 -11.65
N PRO A 32 -8.06 -5.02 -12.78
CA PRO A 32 -9.25 -5.86 -12.77
C PRO A 32 -9.11 -7.18 -11.98
N PHE A 33 -7.92 -7.78 -12.00
CA PHE A 33 -7.64 -9.04 -11.29
C PHE A 33 -7.47 -8.86 -9.78
N GLN A 34 -7.48 -7.63 -9.27
CA GLN A 34 -7.30 -7.29 -7.86
C GLN A 34 -8.62 -6.90 -7.16
N ARG A 35 -9.75 -7.02 -7.85
CA ARG A 35 -11.07 -6.72 -7.28
C ARG A 35 -11.38 -7.68 -6.14
N GLY A 36 -11.98 -7.16 -5.07
CA GLY A 36 -12.27 -7.87 -3.82
C GLY A 36 -11.11 -7.89 -2.83
N GLU A 37 -9.90 -7.45 -3.22
CA GLU A 37 -8.69 -7.58 -2.40
C GLU A 37 -8.38 -6.34 -1.54
N THR A 38 -9.22 -5.30 -1.58
CA THR A 38 -8.99 -4.08 -0.78
C THR A 38 -8.85 -4.34 0.73
N PRO A 39 -9.58 -5.29 1.35
CA PRO A 39 -9.34 -5.63 2.76
C PRO A 39 -7.94 -6.21 2.97
N THR A 40 -7.46 -7.07 2.07
CA THR A 40 -6.12 -7.65 2.10
C THR A 40 -5.04 -6.54 2.05
N PHE A 41 -5.23 -5.52 1.21
CA PHE A 41 -4.29 -4.40 1.11
C PHE A 41 -4.20 -3.58 2.41
N ILE A 42 -5.35 -3.36 3.06
CA ILE A 42 -5.41 -2.69 4.36
C ILE A 42 -4.66 -3.53 5.40
N GLU A 43 -4.89 -4.84 5.45
CA GLU A 43 -4.22 -5.72 6.42
C GLU A 43 -2.71 -5.79 6.20
N HIS A 44 -2.24 -5.80 4.95
CA HIS A 44 -0.80 -5.68 4.65
C HIS A 44 -0.21 -4.37 5.19
N ALA A 45 -0.90 -3.25 5.01
CA ALA A 45 -0.45 -1.96 5.55
C ALA A 45 -0.43 -1.96 7.08
N ARG A 46 -1.46 -2.51 7.73
CA ARG A 46 -1.53 -2.67 9.20
C ARG A 46 -0.37 -3.53 9.71
N ALA A 47 -0.12 -4.67 9.08
CA ALA A 47 0.97 -5.57 9.45
C ALA A 47 2.34 -4.89 9.32
N GLY A 48 2.57 -4.13 8.24
CA GLY A 48 3.80 -3.36 8.06
C GLY A 48 4.02 -2.31 9.15
N VAL A 49 2.98 -1.55 9.49
CA VAL A 49 3.02 -0.55 10.58
C VAL A 49 3.23 -1.22 11.94
N ALA A 50 2.56 -2.34 12.21
CA ALA A 50 2.74 -3.11 13.43
C ALA A 50 4.17 -3.64 13.56
N CYS A 51 4.77 -4.12 12.46
CA CYS A 51 6.16 -4.55 12.44
C CYS A 51 7.11 -3.39 12.74
N LEU A 52 6.89 -2.22 12.13
CA LEU A 52 7.67 -1.01 12.37
C LEU A 52 7.61 -0.59 13.84
N ALA A 53 6.44 -0.67 14.47
CA ALA A 53 6.24 -0.29 15.86
C ALA A 53 7.08 -1.11 16.85
N ARG A 54 7.43 -2.37 16.51
CA ARG A 54 8.23 -3.25 17.37
C ARG A 54 9.70 -2.84 17.47
N ALA A 55 10.24 -2.14 16.46
CA ALA A 55 11.65 -1.78 16.38
C ALA A 55 11.85 -0.44 15.65
N ARG A 56 11.10 0.58 16.09
CA ARG A 56 10.96 1.87 15.38
C ARG A 56 12.28 2.60 15.14
N GLU A 57 13.23 2.52 16.06
CA GLU A 57 14.51 3.25 15.97
C GLU A 57 15.52 2.60 15.01
N SER A 58 15.33 1.32 14.69
CA SER A 58 16.26 0.52 13.88
C SER A 58 15.64 -0.04 12.59
N SER A 59 14.42 0.39 12.26
CA SER A 59 13.66 -0.15 11.13
C SER A 59 13.16 0.95 10.19
N VAL A 60 13.07 0.61 8.90
CA VAL A 60 12.42 1.44 7.87
C VAL A 60 11.29 0.65 7.24
N LEU A 61 10.13 1.29 7.09
CA LEU A 61 8.98 0.76 6.37
C LEU A 61 8.91 1.38 4.97
N VAL A 62 8.87 0.54 3.95
CA VAL A 62 8.73 0.93 2.55
C VAL A 62 7.46 0.31 1.97
N PHE A 63 6.60 1.16 1.42
CA PHE A 63 5.50 0.73 0.56
C PHE A 63 6.01 0.70 -0.87
N SER A 64 6.11 -0.49 -1.47
CA SER A 64 6.53 -0.65 -2.86
C SER A 64 5.31 -0.77 -3.77
N GLY A 65 5.31 0.02 -4.84
CA GLY A 65 4.20 0.11 -5.77
C GLY A 65 4.27 1.40 -6.60
N PRO A 66 3.38 1.57 -7.60
CA PRO A 66 3.34 2.77 -8.40
C PRO A 66 2.96 3.99 -7.54
N CYS A 67 3.94 4.83 -7.20
CA CYS A 67 3.71 6.18 -6.73
C CYS A 67 3.28 7.01 -7.95
N ARG A 68 2.06 7.57 -7.96
CA ARG A 68 1.48 8.28 -9.12
C ARG A 68 2.50 9.12 -9.90
N ARG A 69 2.56 8.94 -11.22
CA ARG A 69 3.15 9.90 -12.18
C ARG A 69 2.00 10.76 -12.73
N ARG A 70 2.17 12.09 -12.81
CA ARG A 70 1.23 12.97 -13.56
C ARG A 70 1.14 12.43 -15.00
N GLY A 71 -0.07 12.09 -15.47
CA GLY A 71 -0.30 11.49 -16.78
C GLY A 71 -0.48 9.97 -16.70
N PHE A 72 -1.60 9.54 -16.12
CA PHE A 72 -2.02 8.14 -16.08
C PHE A 72 -2.34 7.67 -17.51
N HIS A 73 -1.50 6.81 -18.08
CA HIS A 73 -1.85 6.01 -19.24
C HIS A 73 -1.51 4.57 -18.90
N LEU A 74 -2.44 3.86 -18.26
CA LEU A 74 -2.49 2.41 -18.43
C LEU A 74 -2.81 2.20 -19.91
N ARG A 75 -1.77 1.89 -20.71
CA ARG A 75 -2.03 1.23 -22.00
C ARG A 75 -2.59 -0.14 -21.65
N THR A 76 -3.86 -0.31 -21.98
CA THR A 76 -4.54 -1.58 -22.14
C THR A 76 -3.65 -2.59 -22.86
N MET A 77 -3.53 -3.78 -22.26
CA MET A 77 -3.52 -5.04 -23.01
C MET A 77 -4.67 -5.87 -22.50
#